data_AF-A0A117SLC0-F1
#
_entry.id   AF-A0A117SLC0-F1
#
_cell.length_a   1.000
_cell.length_b   1.000
_cell.length_c   1.000
_cell.angle_alpha   90.00
_cell.angle_beta   90.00
_cell.angle_gamma   90.00
#
_symmetry.space_group_name_H-M   'P 1'
#
loop_
_entity.id
_entity.type
_entity.pdbx_description
1 polymer ?
#
loop_
_entity_poly.entity_id
_entity_poly.type
_entity_poly.pdbx_seq_one_letter_code
_entity_poly.pdbx_strand_id
1 'polypeptide(L)'
;MANTQGPNGYFIIGLDDKGNLHNSPPANDPAKIRGMLLKKVQEPMDVELYEHRIDDKIISVIEVPFSANKPHVIKEYIHKKSVTNMFIPIRKGTSVNAASKYDLDAMYFERGKYLSTLYSLTIGLQDLVKVLMVIKDGDSTKVLLEFHALVINRGINTDYISSGSLIIEECSDSSLVGQSFNLIGYKDNQSKSHLIEFSDFLVVNGNNTQRGILQFELDRETEDAAVIKSLDLHAKYRLEIENSIGNVYSSRSFSMETPL
;
A
#
# COMPACT_ATOMS: atom_id res chain seq x y z
N MET A 1 -2.69 -14.30 19.52
CA MET A 1 -3.46 -13.05 19.49
C MET A 1 -3.85 -12.68 18.07
N ALA A 2 -2.93 -12.43 17.13
CA ALA A 2 -3.28 -12.06 15.75
C ALA A 2 -4.29 -13.00 15.05
N ASN A 3 -4.19 -14.31 15.23
CA ASN A 3 -5.16 -15.28 14.68
C ASN A 3 -6.51 -15.33 15.40
N THR A 4 -6.61 -14.75 16.59
CA THR A 4 -7.84 -14.79 17.40
C THR A 4 -8.82 -13.77 16.85
N GLN A 5 -10.10 -14.09 16.91
CA GLN A 5 -11.16 -13.18 16.48
C GLN A 5 -11.28 -11.97 17.40
N GLY A 6 -11.68 -10.84 16.83
CA GLY A 6 -11.86 -9.59 17.57
C GLY A 6 -10.78 -8.54 17.30
N PRO A 7 -10.76 -7.47 18.12
CA PRO A 7 -9.92 -6.30 17.92
C PRO A 7 -8.45 -6.57 18.30
N ASN A 8 -7.67 -5.50 18.46
CA ASN A 8 -6.27 -5.56 18.87
C ASN A 8 -6.09 -6.40 20.15
N GLY A 9 -5.00 -7.16 20.18
CA GLY A 9 -4.62 -8.00 21.31
C GLY A 9 -3.47 -7.38 22.08
N TYR A 10 -3.51 -7.48 23.42
CA TYR A 10 -2.47 -6.90 24.28
C TYR A 10 -1.76 -7.99 25.07
N PHE A 11 -0.43 -7.90 25.13
CA PHE A 11 0.37 -8.57 26.14
C PHE A 11 0.89 -7.52 27.11
N ILE A 12 0.53 -7.67 28.38
CA ILE A 12 0.95 -6.77 29.45
C ILE A 12 2.01 -7.53 30.26
N ILE A 13 3.21 -6.96 30.34
CA ILE A 13 4.34 -7.51 31.09
C ILE A 13 4.55 -6.62 32.30
N GLY A 14 4.67 -7.24 33.48
CA GLY A 14 4.73 -6.52 34.76
C GLY A 14 3.43 -6.61 35.57
N LEU A 15 2.49 -7.48 35.20
CA LEU A 15 1.30 -7.79 35.98
C LEU A 15 1.33 -9.27 36.39
N ASP A 16 1.05 -9.57 37.65
CA ASP A 16 0.86 -10.96 38.11
C ASP A 16 -0.61 -11.42 38.01
N ASP A 17 -0.86 -12.71 38.25
CA ASP A 17 -2.21 -13.31 38.20
C ASP A 17 -3.18 -12.72 39.24
N LYS A 18 -2.66 -11.99 40.25
CA LYS A 18 -3.45 -11.31 41.29
C LYS A 18 -3.65 -9.82 40.98
N GLY A 19 -3.09 -9.31 39.88
CA GLY A 19 -3.18 -7.92 39.46
C GLY A 19 -2.17 -6.99 40.12
N ASN A 20 -1.14 -7.50 40.81
CA ASN A 20 -0.09 -6.62 41.36
C ASN A 20 0.91 -6.23 40.27
N LEU A 21 1.40 -5.00 40.38
CA LEU A 21 2.37 -4.42 39.47
C LEU A 21 3.80 -4.76 39.87
N HIS A 22 4.58 -5.21 38.89
CA HIS A 22 5.99 -5.54 38.99
C HIS A 22 6.74 -4.84 37.87
N ASN A 23 8.02 -4.55 38.08
CA ASN A 23 8.84 -4.01 36.99
C ASN A 23 8.96 -5.04 35.88
N SER A 24 8.53 -4.68 34.67
CA SER A 24 8.87 -5.42 33.47
C SER A 24 10.37 -5.30 33.18
N PRO A 25 10.97 -6.31 32.51
CA PRO A 25 12.26 -6.11 31.87
C PRO A 25 12.16 -4.92 30.91
N PRO A 26 13.21 -4.09 30.75
CA PRO A 26 13.19 -2.98 29.83
C PRO A 26 12.74 -3.46 28.45
N ALA A 27 11.87 -2.68 27.81
CA ALA A 27 11.30 -3.00 26.52
C ALA A 27 12.42 -3.37 25.54
N ASN A 28 12.39 -4.62 25.06
CA ASN A 28 13.29 -5.02 23.98
C ASN A 28 13.02 -4.10 22.79
N ASP A 29 14.08 -3.58 22.17
CA ASP A 29 14.04 -2.87 20.89
C ASP A 29 13.01 -3.52 19.95
N PRO A 30 11.98 -2.78 19.48
CA PRO A 30 10.95 -3.29 18.56
C PRO A 30 11.54 -4.04 17.36
N ALA A 31 12.72 -3.63 16.87
CA ALA A 31 13.42 -4.30 15.79
C ALA A 31 13.82 -5.75 16.14
N LYS A 32 14.18 -6.03 17.40
CA LYS A 32 14.51 -7.39 17.87
C LYS A 32 13.29 -8.29 17.90
N ILE A 33 12.16 -7.80 18.40
CA ILE A 33 10.89 -8.55 18.43
C ILE A 33 10.46 -8.86 17.00
N ARG A 34 10.52 -7.87 16.11
CA ARG A 34 10.22 -8.06 14.68
C ARG A 34 11.15 -9.10 14.04
N GLY A 35 12.46 -9.03 14.33
CA GLY A 35 13.43 -10.03 13.87
C GLY A 35 13.14 -11.45 14.36
N MET A 36 12.64 -11.61 15.59
CA MET A 36 12.19 -12.90 16.11
C MET A 36 10.93 -13.41 15.38
N LEU A 37 9.95 -12.53 15.17
CA LEU A 37 8.72 -12.88 14.45
C LEU A 37 9.02 -13.33 13.02
N LEU A 38 9.85 -12.58 12.28
CA LEU A 38 10.29 -12.93 10.92
C LEU A 38 10.94 -14.33 10.84
N LYS A 39 11.72 -14.70 11.85
CA LYS A 39 12.37 -16.01 11.91
C LYS A 39 11.37 -17.15 12.13
N LYS A 40 10.38 -16.95 13.01
CA LYS A 40 9.51 -18.02 13.53
C LYS A 40 8.13 -18.10 12.90
N VAL A 41 7.62 -17.01 12.32
CA VAL A 41 6.30 -16.92 11.70
C VAL A 41 6.46 -16.85 10.18
N GLN A 42 5.64 -17.59 9.43
CA GLN A 42 5.72 -17.62 7.96
C GLN A 42 5.41 -16.25 7.34
N GLU A 43 4.32 -15.63 7.79
CA GLU A 43 3.94 -14.27 7.45
C GLU A 43 3.80 -13.52 8.78
N PRO A 44 4.81 -12.76 9.21
CA PRO A 44 4.77 -12.09 10.50
C PRO A 44 3.78 -10.93 10.47
N MET A 45 3.11 -10.70 11.59
CA MET A 45 2.32 -9.49 11.81
C MET A 45 3.18 -8.37 12.39
N ASP A 46 2.69 -7.14 12.24
CA ASP A 46 3.22 -5.99 12.97
C ASP A 46 2.85 -6.07 14.45
N VAL A 47 3.68 -5.46 15.29
CA VAL A 47 3.48 -5.31 16.73
C VAL A 47 4.00 -3.95 17.15
N GLU A 48 3.31 -3.34 18.10
CA GLU A 48 3.68 -2.06 18.68
C GLU A 48 4.05 -2.26 20.15
N LEU A 49 5.02 -1.50 20.63
CA LEU A 49 5.58 -1.65 21.97
C LEU A 49 5.53 -0.32 22.69
N TYR A 50 4.92 -0.34 23.87
CA TYR A 50 4.77 0.82 24.74
C TYR A 50 5.36 0.53 26.10
N GLU A 51 5.97 1.55 26.71
CA GLU A 51 6.35 1.52 28.11
C GLU A 51 5.47 2.51 28.88
N HIS A 52 4.88 2.03 29.96
CA HIS A 52 4.08 2.82 30.88
C HIS A 52 4.72 2.81 32.26
N ARG A 53 4.72 3.96 32.94
CA ARG A 53 5.13 4.06 34.33
C ARG A 53 3.90 4.21 35.22
N ILE A 54 3.67 3.27 36.12
CA ILE A 54 2.54 3.23 37.05
C ILE A 54 3.09 2.92 38.43
N ASP A 55 2.81 3.77 39.43
CA ASP A 55 3.27 3.61 40.83
C ASP A 55 4.77 3.29 40.97
N ASP A 56 5.61 4.02 40.23
CA ASP A 56 7.06 3.82 40.13
C ASP A 56 7.50 2.45 39.59
N LYS A 57 6.59 1.70 38.97
CA LYS A 57 6.87 0.49 38.21
C LYS A 57 6.85 0.76 36.72
N ILE A 58 7.76 0.11 35.99
CA ILE A 58 7.76 0.08 34.52
C ILE A 58 6.92 -1.12 34.08
N ILE A 59 5.96 -0.87 33.20
CA ILE A 59 5.05 -1.86 32.62
C ILE A 59 5.24 -1.80 31.11
N SER A 60 5.50 -2.95 30.49
CA SER A 60 5.65 -3.03 29.03
C SER A 60 4.39 -3.62 28.41
N VAL A 61 3.85 -2.94 27.41
CA VAL A 61 2.66 -3.37 26.67
C VAL A 61 3.06 -3.66 25.24
N ILE A 62 2.86 -4.90 24.81
CA ILE A 62 2.97 -5.28 23.40
C ILE A 62 1.55 -5.32 22.83
N GLU A 63 1.25 -4.38 21.95
CA GLU A 63 0.05 -4.41 21.14
C GLU A 63 0.28 -5.24 19.89
N VAL A 64 -0.67 -6.13 19.64
CA VAL A 64 -0.79 -6.90 18.40
C VAL A 64 -2.02 -6.37 17.69
N PRO A 65 -1.85 -5.46 16.72
CA PRO A 65 -2.96 -4.95 15.94
C PRO A 65 -3.77 -6.07 15.28
N PHE A 66 -5.02 -5.77 14.97
CA PHE A 66 -5.81 -6.63 14.11
C PHE A 66 -5.04 -6.91 12.82
N SER A 67 -4.89 -8.19 12.46
CA SER A 67 -4.26 -8.59 11.21
C SER A 67 -5.30 -9.01 10.19
N ALA A 68 -5.24 -8.42 9.00
CA ALA A 68 -6.04 -8.87 7.87
C ALA A 68 -5.49 -10.16 7.22
N ASN A 69 -4.22 -10.47 7.46
CA ASN A 69 -3.50 -11.57 6.79
C ASN A 69 -3.52 -12.89 7.60
N LYS A 70 -4.54 -13.09 8.45
CA LYS A 70 -4.75 -14.38 9.12
C LYS A 70 -5.02 -15.48 8.06
N PRO A 71 -4.59 -16.75 8.28
CA PRO A 71 -3.90 -17.25 9.46
C PRO A 71 -2.37 -17.06 9.44
N HIS A 72 -1.81 -16.60 10.55
CA HIS A 72 -0.38 -16.62 10.83
C HIS A 72 0.06 -18.01 11.31
N VAL A 73 1.08 -18.55 10.66
CA VAL A 73 1.61 -19.89 10.93
C VAL A 73 2.95 -19.79 11.64
N ILE A 74 3.10 -20.46 12.77
CA ILE A 74 4.40 -20.69 13.42
C ILE A 74 5.06 -21.87 12.72
N LYS A 75 6.24 -21.64 12.11
CA LYS A 75 6.96 -22.65 11.30
C LYS A 75 7.27 -23.90 12.12
N GLU A 76 7.75 -23.70 13.34
CA GLU A 76 8.09 -24.75 14.29
C GLU A 76 7.68 -24.31 15.70
N TYR A 77 6.69 -25.00 16.27
CA TYR A 77 6.22 -24.77 17.63
C TYR A 77 6.69 -25.88 18.57
N ILE A 78 7.51 -25.51 19.54
CA ILE A 78 8.05 -26.44 20.54
C ILE A 78 7.23 -26.28 21.81
N HIS A 79 6.52 -27.35 22.21
CA HIS A 79 5.77 -27.38 23.46
C HIS A 79 6.15 -28.60 24.28
N LYS A 80 6.71 -28.36 25.47
CA LYS A 80 7.29 -29.39 26.35
C LYS A 80 8.35 -30.23 25.61
N LYS A 81 7.97 -31.41 25.11
CA LYS A 81 8.85 -32.36 24.38
C LYS A 81 8.33 -32.69 22.97
N SER A 82 7.28 -32.04 22.52
CA SER A 82 6.73 -32.22 21.17
C SER A 82 7.04 -31.03 20.30
N VAL A 83 7.41 -31.30 19.05
CA VAL A 83 7.57 -30.30 17.99
C VAL A 83 6.38 -30.44 17.04
N THR A 84 5.66 -29.34 16.85
CA THR A 84 4.58 -29.25 15.87
C THR A 84 5.00 -28.30 14.77
N ASN A 85 5.12 -28.82 13.56
CA ASN A 85 5.42 -28.02 12.37
C ASN A 85 4.14 -27.34 11.87
N MET A 86 4.29 -26.13 11.33
CA MET A 86 3.20 -25.36 10.71
C MET A 86 2.00 -25.18 11.66
N PHE A 87 2.29 -24.81 12.91
CA PHE A 87 1.30 -24.66 13.95
C PHE A 87 0.55 -23.32 13.80
N ILE A 88 -0.78 -23.37 13.73
CA ILE A 88 -1.64 -22.18 13.68
C ILE A 88 -2.21 -21.97 15.09
N PRO A 89 -1.64 -21.06 15.90
CA PRO A 89 -2.11 -20.81 17.25
C PRO A 89 -3.40 -20.00 17.23
N ILE A 90 -4.36 -20.36 18.08
CA ILE A 90 -5.50 -19.50 18.44
C ILE A 90 -5.65 -19.47 19.96
N ARG A 91 -5.96 -18.29 20.52
CA ARG A 91 -6.23 -18.17 21.95
C ARG A 91 -7.68 -18.55 22.23
N LYS A 92 -7.89 -19.43 23.21
CA LYS A 92 -9.22 -19.81 23.73
C LYS A 92 -9.21 -19.64 25.25
N GLY A 93 -9.85 -18.58 25.72
CA GLY A 93 -9.78 -18.16 27.13
C GLY A 93 -8.34 -17.78 27.51
N THR A 94 -7.79 -18.45 28.52
CA THR A 94 -6.41 -18.24 28.98
C THR A 94 -5.36 -19.09 28.26
N SER A 95 -5.77 -20.08 27.47
CA SER A 95 -4.85 -21.02 26.81
C SER A 95 -4.68 -20.75 25.31
N VAL A 96 -3.57 -21.23 24.75
CA VAL A 96 -3.28 -21.22 23.31
C VAL A 96 -3.39 -22.64 22.78
N ASN A 97 -4.22 -22.83 21.76
CA ASN A 97 -4.52 -24.12 21.16
C ASN A 97 -4.25 -24.10 19.64
N ALA A 98 -4.19 -25.29 19.04
CA ALA A 98 -4.24 -25.41 17.57
C ALA A 98 -5.59 -24.90 17.05
N ALA A 99 -5.57 -24.21 15.91
CA ALA A 99 -6.80 -23.84 15.21
C ALA A 99 -7.54 -25.10 14.73
N SER A 100 -8.83 -25.20 15.06
CA SER A 100 -9.74 -26.17 14.46
C SER A 100 -10.19 -25.71 13.08
N LYS A 101 -10.86 -26.59 12.32
CA LYS A 101 -11.47 -26.21 11.04
C LYS A 101 -12.40 -24.99 11.18
N TYR A 102 -13.24 -24.98 12.21
CA TYR A 102 -14.14 -23.86 12.48
C TYR A 102 -13.38 -22.55 12.72
N ASP A 103 -12.28 -22.61 13.49
CA ASP A 103 -11.46 -21.43 13.74
C ASP A 103 -10.83 -20.90 12.45
N LEU A 104 -10.36 -21.78 11.57
CA LEU A 104 -9.82 -21.41 10.26
C LEU A 104 -10.88 -20.78 9.35
N ASP A 105 -12.06 -21.41 9.23
CA ASP A 105 -13.18 -20.87 8.45
C ASP A 105 -13.55 -19.45 8.95
N ALA A 106 -13.55 -19.26 10.27
CA ALA A 106 -13.86 -17.98 10.88
C ALA A 106 -12.75 -16.93 10.66
N MET A 107 -11.47 -17.33 10.65
CA MET A 107 -10.35 -16.46 10.23
C MET A 107 -10.46 -16.05 8.76
N TYR A 108 -10.79 -16.98 7.86
CA TYR A 108 -10.98 -16.67 6.44
C TYR A 108 -12.19 -15.78 6.20
N PHE A 109 -13.26 -15.96 6.98
CA PHE A 109 -14.43 -15.09 6.92
C PHE A 109 -14.11 -13.67 7.41
N GLU A 110 -13.40 -13.51 8.53
CA GLU A 110 -12.91 -12.19 8.97
C GLU A 110 -11.99 -11.57 7.92
N ARG A 111 -11.02 -12.33 7.42
CA ARG A 111 -10.15 -11.91 6.32
C ARG A 111 -10.97 -11.42 5.13
N GLY A 112 -12.02 -12.13 4.75
CA GLY A 112 -12.94 -11.73 3.69
C GLY A 112 -13.69 -10.43 3.97
N LYS A 113 -13.94 -10.05 5.24
CA LYS A 113 -14.57 -8.77 5.60
C LYS A 113 -13.63 -7.57 5.54
N TYR A 114 -12.34 -7.78 5.81
CA TYR A 114 -11.35 -6.69 5.89
C TYR A 114 -10.42 -6.60 4.67
N LEU A 115 -10.24 -7.70 3.92
CA LEU A 115 -9.57 -7.67 2.62
C LEU A 115 -10.51 -7.33 1.46
N SER A 116 -11.82 -7.31 1.68
CA SER A 116 -12.79 -6.90 0.67
C SER A 116 -13.02 -5.39 0.68
N THR A 117 -11.95 -4.60 0.55
CA THR A 117 -12.17 -3.28 -0.04
C THR A 117 -12.81 -3.53 -1.40
N LEU A 118 -14.04 -3.06 -1.61
CA LEU A 118 -14.76 -3.31 -2.86
C LEU A 118 -13.91 -2.83 -4.05
N TYR A 119 -13.23 -1.70 -3.86
CA TYR A 119 -12.30 -1.08 -4.79
C TYR A 119 -11.05 -0.66 -4.02
N SER A 120 -9.86 -0.94 -4.56
CA SER A 120 -8.60 -0.52 -3.97
C SER A 120 -7.50 -0.56 -5.01
N LEU A 121 -7.18 0.59 -5.57
CA LEU A 121 -6.10 0.72 -6.54
C LEU A 121 -4.80 1.15 -5.87
N THR A 122 -3.71 0.56 -6.32
CA THR A 122 -2.35 1.02 -6.03
C THR A 122 -1.63 1.17 -7.35
N ILE A 123 -1.03 2.33 -7.59
CA ILE A 123 -0.29 2.60 -8.82
C ILE A 123 1.19 2.73 -8.49
N GLY A 124 2.02 2.02 -9.24
CA GLY A 124 3.43 2.30 -9.35
C GLY A 124 3.71 2.86 -10.73
N LEU A 125 4.32 4.04 -10.79
CA LEU A 125 4.91 4.55 -12.03
C LEU A 125 6.36 4.10 -12.09
N GLN A 126 6.78 3.66 -13.27
CA GLN A 126 8.14 3.34 -13.65
C GLN A 126 8.55 4.38 -14.70
N ASP A 127 9.84 4.72 -14.71
CA ASP A 127 10.60 5.60 -15.61
C ASP A 127 9.78 6.35 -16.69
N LEU A 128 10.01 7.66 -16.81
CA LEU A 128 9.48 8.43 -17.93
C LEU A 128 10.00 7.83 -19.24
N VAL A 129 9.08 7.32 -20.05
CA VAL A 129 9.41 6.64 -21.30
C VAL A 129 9.80 7.67 -22.35
N LYS A 130 9.05 8.78 -22.41
CA LYS A 130 9.27 9.80 -23.44
C LYS A 130 8.46 11.08 -23.18
N VAL A 131 9.10 12.25 -23.39
CA VAL A 131 8.39 13.47 -23.81
C VAL A 131 8.16 13.33 -25.31
N LEU A 132 6.92 13.03 -25.73
CA LEU A 132 6.67 12.59 -27.10
C LEU A 132 6.53 13.72 -28.10
N MET A 133 5.86 14.80 -27.71
CA MET A 133 5.49 15.84 -28.64
C MET A 133 5.17 17.13 -27.91
N VAL A 134 5.65 18.23 -28.47
CA VAL A 134 5.18 19.59 -28.17
C VAL A 134 4.43 20.03 -29.42
N ILE A 135 3.10 19.95 -29.40
CA ILE A 135 2.27 20.38 -30.52
C ILE A 135 1.94 21.84 -30.29
N LYS A 136 2.31 22.70 -31.25
CA LYS A 136 1.79 24.07 -31.31
C LYS A 136 0.56 24.07 -32.20
N ASP A 137 -0.61 24.32 -31.62
CA ASP A 137 -1.86 24.52 -32.37
C ASP A 137 -2.34 25.95 -32.11
N GLY A 138 -1.99 26.85 -33.04
CA GLY A 138 -2.17 28.29 -32.85
C GLY A 138 -1.37 28.80 -31.65
N ASP A 139 -2.11 29.35 -30.68
CA ASP A 139 -1.59 29.90 -29.42
C ASP A 139 -1.48 28.84 -28.30
N SER A 140 -1.99 27.63 -28.52
CA SER A 140 -1.91 26.54 -27.55
C SER A 140 -0.65 25.69 -27.76
N THR A 141 -0.02 25.30 -26.66
CA THR A 141 1.08 24.33 -26.68
C THR A 141 0.69 23.12 -25.84
N LYS A 142 0.58 21.96 -26.50
CA LYS A 142 0.25 20.68 -25.85
C LYS A 142 1.51 19.87 -25.60
N VAL A 143 1.67 19.38 -24.36
CA VAL A 143 2.80 18.55 -23.95
C VAL A 143 2.31 17.16 -23.60
N LEU A 144 2.84 16.16 -24.31
CA LEU A 144 2.52 14.76 -24.08
C LEU A 144 3.63 14.02 -23.32
N LEU A 145 3.29 13.43 -22.18
CA LEU A 145 4.16 12.57 -21.37
C LEU A 145 3.66 11.12 -21.37
N GLU A 146 4.59 10.17 -21.48
CA GLU A 146 4.32 8.74 -21.37
C GLU A 146 5.10 8.09 -20.22
N PHE A 147 4.39 7.36 -19.35
CA PHE A 147 4.97 6.64 -18.22
C PHE A 147 4.62 5.16 -18.26
N HIS A 148 5.59 4.29 -17.99
CA HIS A 148 5.26 2.90 -17.69
C HIS A 148 4.53 2.86 -16.35
N ALA A 149 3.38 2.20 -16.32
CA ALA A 149 2.57 2.09 -15.12
C ALA A 149 2.26 0.64 -14.78
N LEU A 150 2.29 0.37 -13.49
CA LEU A 150 1.80 -0.84 -12.87
C LEU A 150 0.60 -0.46 -12.00
N VAL A 151 -0.60 -0.77 -12.47
CA VAL A 151 -1.84 -0.55 -11.71
C VAL A 151 -2.27 -1.87 -11.09
N ILE A 152 -2.31 -1.92 -9.77
CA ILE A 152 -2.69 -3.10 -8.99
C ILE A 152 -4.06 -2.84 -8.37
N ASN A 153 -5.05 -3.64 -8.74
CA ASN A 153 -6.33 -3.67 -8.06
C ASN A 153 -6.29 -4.74 -6.96
N ARG A 154 -6.29 -4.29 -5.70
CA ARG A 154 -6.39 -5.13 -4.50
C ARG A 154 -7.83 -5.35 -4.05
N GLY A 155 -8.79 -4.66 -4.68
CA GLY A 155 -10.20 -4.81 -4.43
C GLY A 155 -10.79 -6.03 -5.13
N ILE A 156 -12.03 -6.35 -4.77
CA ILE A 156 -12.77 -7.50 -5.33
C ILE A 156 -13.45 -7.13 -6.65
N ASN A 157 -13.95 -5.90 -6.77
CA ASN A 157 -14.64 -5.47 -7.96
C ASN A 157 -13.65 -5.00 -9.02
N THR A 158 -14.04 -5.14 -10.28
CA THR A 158 -13.34 -4.52 -11.40
C THR A 158 -13.40 -3.00 -11.24
N ASP A 159 -12.24 -2.37 -11.29
CA ASP A 159 -12.08 -0.92 -11.29
C ASP A 159 -11.98 -0.41 -12.74
N TYR A 160 -12.67 0.67 -13.01
CA TYR A 160 -12.66 1.37 -14.30
C TYR A 160 -12.07 2.75 -14.07
N ILE A 161 -10.83 2.97 -14.47
CA ILE A 161 -10.19 4.28 -14.32
C ILE A 161 -10.75 5.21 -15.38
N SER A 162 -11.41 6.29 -14.94
CA SER A 162 -12.12 7.26 -15.77
C SER A 162 -11.35 8.54 -15.99
N SER A 163 -10.44 8.89 -15.10
CA SER A 163 -9.60 10.08 -15.22
C SER A 163 -8.33 9.93 -14.38
N GLY A 164 -7.38 10.83 -14.59
CA GLY A 164 -6.21 10.94 -13.75
C GLY A 164 -5.48 12.26 -13.98
N SER A 165 -4.72 12.67 -12.99
CA SER A 165 -3.95 13.90 -12.97
C SER A 165 -2.55 13.61 -12.46
N LEU A 166 -1.54 13.92 -13.25
CA LEU A 166 -0.14 13.89 -12.84
C LEU A 166 0.27 15.28 -12.38
N ILE A 167 0.43 15.47 -11.07
CA ILE A 167 0.67 16.75 -10.43
C ILE A 167 2.17 16.94 -10.19
N ILE A 168 2.71 18.09 -10.56
CA ILE A 168 4.09 18.49 -10.23
C ILE A 168 4.12 19.00 -8.79
N GLU A 169 4.84 18.33 -7.89
CA GLU A 169 4.97 18.75 -6.49
C GLU A 169 6.23 19.58 -6.24
N GLU A 170 7.34 19.23 -6.88
CA GLU A 170 8.62 19.93 -6.75
C GLU A 170 9.29 19.99 -8.12
N CYS A 171 9.86 21.13 -8.49
CA CYS A 171 10.58 21.33 -9.74
C CYS A 171 11.56 22.50 -9.56
N SER A 172 12.66 22.54 -10.32
CA SER A 172 13.57 23.70 -10.34
C SER A 172 12.87 24.99 -10.76
N ASP A 173 11.86 24.89 -11.63
CA ASP A 173 10.98 26.01 -11.97
C ASP A 173 9.72 26.00 -11.08
N SER A 174 9.70 26.91 -10.10
CA SER A 174 8.57 27.06 -9.17
C SER A 174 7.23 27.41 -9.85
N SER A 175 7.23 27.95 -11.08
CA SER A 175 6.00 28.26 -11.81
C SER A 175 5.24 27.01 -12.27
N LEU A 176 5.93 25.87 -12.34
CA LEU A 176 5.37 24.58 -12.73
C LEU A 176 4.77 23.81 -11.54
N VAL A 177 5.11 24.18 -10.31
CA VAL A 177 4.62 23.49 -9.12
C VAL A 177 3.10 23.67 -8.99
N GLY A 178 2.39 22.57 -8.79
CA GLY A 178 0.93 22.51 -8.71
C GLY A 178 0.23 22.34 -10.06
N GLN A 179 0.95 22.40 -11.18
CA GLN A 179 0.35 22.09 -12.48
C GLN A 179 0.11 20.59 -12.63
N SER A 180 -0.96 20.25 -13.37
CA SER A 180 -1.39 18.87 -13.56
C SER A 180 -1.48 18.52 -15.04
N PHE A 181 -0.89 17.39 -15.43
CA PHE A 181 -1.16 16.77 -16.73
C PHE A 181 -2.37 15.85 -16.59
N ASN A 182 -3.31 15.93 -17.52
CA ASN A 182 -4.51 15.10 -17.54
C ASN A 182 -4.25 13.78 -18.25
N LEU A 183 -4.71 12.68 -17.68
CA LEU A 183 -4.64 11.36 -18.30
C LEU A 183 -5.58 11.33 -19.53
N ILE A 184 -5.00 11.22 -20.72
CA ILE A 184 -5.75 11.19 -21.98
C ILE A 184 -5.93 9.78 -22.54
N GLY A 185 -5.07 8.84 -22.14
CA GLY A 185 -5.03 7.52 -22.76
C GLY A 185 -4.10 6.54 -22.07
N TYR A 186 -4.14 5.30 -22.55
CA TYR A 186 -3.18 4.28 -22.17
C TYR A 186 -2.85 3.34 -23.34
N LYS A 187 -1.64 2.76 -23.30
CA LYS A 187 -1.26 1.64 -24.17
C LYS A 187 -1.25 0.36 -23.35
N ASP A 188 -1.94 -0.66 -23.82
CA ASP A 188 -1.92 -1.98 -23.19
C ASP A 188 -0.59 -2.73 -23.45
N ASN A 189 -0.48 -3.94 -22.92
CA ASN A 189 0.70 -4.79 -23.12
C ASN A 189 0.96 -5.19 -24.59
N GLN A 190 -0.03 -5.02 -25.47
CA GLN A 190 0.10 -5.24 -26.90
C GLN A 190 0.45 -3.94 -27.66
N SER A 191 0.75 -2.87 -26.92
CA SER A 191 1.00 -1.52 -27.45
C SER A 191 -0.19 -0.91 -28.21
N LYS A 192 -1.40 -1.45 -28.04
CA LYS A 192 -2.61 -0.84 -28.60
C LYS A 192 -2.97 0.36 -27.75
N SER A 193 -3.14 1.52 -28.39
CA SER A 193 -3.51 2.77 -27.73
C SER A 193 -5.03 2.87 -27.56
N HIS A 194 -5.47 3.32 -26.39
CA HIS A 194 -6.87 3.54 -26.02
C HIS A 194 -6.99 4.96 -25.44
N LEU A 195 -8.00 5.72 -25.86
CA LEU A 195 -8.20 7.12 -25.45
C LEU A 195 -9.37 7.21 -24.46
N ILE A 196 -9.12 7.80 -23.29
CA ILE A 196 -10.10 7.80 -22.19
C ILE A 196 -11.30 8.71 -22.49
N GLU A 197 -11.13 9.73 -23.34
CA GLU A 197 -12.21 10.67 -23.72
C GLU A 197 -13.40 10.02 -24.44
N PHE A 198 -13.26 8.80 -24.99
CA PHE A 198 -14.29 8.14 -25.79
C PHE A 198 -15.00 6.98 -25.09
N SER A 199 -15.11 7.02 -23.76
CA SER A 199 -15.70 5.94 -22.93
C SER A 199 -14.84 4.68 -22.82
N ASP A 200 -13.58 4.74 -23.24
CA ASP A 200 -12.62 3.66 -23.00
C ASP A 200 -12.01 3.85 -21.62
N PHE A 201 -12.43 3.00 -20.67
CA PHE A 201 -11.84 2.97 -19.34
C PHE A 201 -10.61 2.08 -19.33
N LEU A 202 -9.58 2.45 -18.54
CA LEU A 202 -8.56 1.48 -18.17
C LEU A 202 -9.19 0.50 -17.16
N VAL A 203 -9.51 -0.70 -17.63
CA VAL A 203 -10.16 -1.76 -16.85
C VAL A 203 -9.12 -2.56 -16.08
N VAL A 204 -9.23 -2.59 -14.76
CA VAL A 204 -8.37 -3.39 -13.88
C VAL A 204 -9.24 -4.34 -13.07
N ASN A 205 -9.25 -5.61 -13.48
CA ASN A 205 -10.03 -6.65 -12.78
C ASN A 205 -9.61 -6.77 -11.31
N GLY A 206 -10.56 -7.15 -10.45
CA GLY A 206 -10.28 -7.36 -9.02
C GLY A 206 -9.18 -8.39 -8.78
N ASN A 207 -8.34 -8.15 -7.78
CA ASN A 207 -7.15 -8.94 -7.46
C ASN A 207 -6.20 -9.15 -8.65
N ASN A 208 -6.19 -8.23 -9.61
CA ASN A 208 -5.37 -8.31 -10.80
C ASN A 208 -4.43 -7.11 -10.91
N THR A 209 -3.44 -7.25 -11.79
CA THR A 209 -2.45 -6.23 -12.07
C THR A 209 -2.45 -5.94 -13.56
N GLN A 210 -2.65 -4.67 -13.91
CA GLN A 210 -2.55 -4.18 -15.27
C GLN A 210 -1.22 -3.45 -15.45
N ARG A 211 -0.53 -3.80 -16.54
CA ARG A 211 0.68 -3.09 -16.99
C ARG A 211 0.35 -2.36 -18.28
N GLY A 212 1.02 -1.23 -18.48
CA GLY A 212 0.83 -0.44 -19.67
C GLY A 212 1.65 0.84 -19.65
N ILE A 213 1.37 1.71 -20.61
CA ILE A 213 1.92 3.06 -20.67
C ILE A 213 0.76 4.02 -20.48
N LEU A 214 0.80 4.87 -19.46
CA LEU A 214 -0.18 5.94 -19.27
C LEU A 214 0.28 7.19 -20.02
N GLN A 215 -0.66 7.84 -20.71
CA GLN A 215 -0.41 9.02 -21.53
C GLN A 215 -1.07 10.24 -20.89
N PHE A 216 -0.28 11.27 -20.61
CA PHE A 216 -0.75 12.49 -19.96
C PHE A 216 -0.50 13.72 -20.82
N GLU A 217 -1.50 14.61 -20.91
CA GLU A 217 -1.44 15.87 -21.65
C GLU A 217 -1.51 17.07 -20.70
N LEU A 218 -0.62 18.04 -20.89
CA LEU A 218 -0.75 19.38 -20.32
C LEU A 218 -1.10 20.34 -21.44
N ASP A 219 -2.23 21.03 -21.31
CA ASP A 219 -2.61 22.13 -22.17
C ASP A 219 -2.17 23.45 -21.51
N ARG A 220 -1.41 24.27 -22.24
CA ARG A 220 -0.94 25.57 -21.77
C ARG A 220 -1.23 26.63 -22.84
N GLU A 221 -1.87 27.70 -22.40
CA GLU A 221 -2.01 28.93 -23.16
C GLU A 221 -0.66 29.67 -23.15
N THR A 222 0.02 29.69 -24.30
CA THR A 222 1.14 30.61 -24.59
C THR A 222 2.25 30.75 -23.53
N GLU A 223 3.12 29.77 -23.35
CA GLU A 223 4.48 30.02 -22.81
C GLU A 223 5.55 29.16 -23.51
N ASP A 224 6.77 29.70 -23.56
CA ASP A 224 7.90 29.24 -24.35
C ASP A 224 8.13 27.73 -24.30
N ALA A 225 8.20 27.10 -25.48
CA ALA A 225 8.57 25.70 -25.65
C ALA A 225 9.94 25.33 -25.04
N ALA A 226 10.73 26.32 -24.60
CA ALA A 226 11.94 26.16 -23.83
C ALA A 226 11.70 25.67 -22.39
N VAL A 227 10.63 26.12 -21.71
CA VAL A 227 10.26 25.70 -20.35
C VAL A 227 9.88 24.23 -20.30
N ILE A 228 9.31 23.72 -21.39
CA ILE A 228 8.89 22.32 -21.55
C ILE A 228 10.09 21.42 -21.87
N LYS A 229 11.10 21.92 -22.60
CA LYS A 229 12.37 21.20 -22.83
C LYS A 229 13.18 21.02 -21.55
N SER A 230 12.89 21.83 -20.53
CA SER A 230 13.45 21.73 -19.18
C SER A 230 12.48 21.15 -18.17
N LEU A 231 11.46 20.38 -18.58
CA LEU A 231 10.70 19.54 -17.64
C LEU A 231 11.73 18.72 -16.86
N ASP A 232 11.95 19.16 -15.63
CA ASP A 232 13.13 18.82 -14.87
C ASP A 232 13.07 17.32 -14.63
N LEU A 233 14.12 16.61 -15.06
CA LEU A 233 14.25 15.19 -14.74
C LEU A 233 14.26 15.01 -13.21
N HIS A 234 14.64 16.03 -12.45
CA HIS A 234 14.60 16.00 -10.99
C HIS A 234 13.27 16.44 -10.38
N ALA A 235 12.28 16.82 -11.19
CA ALA A 235 10.97 17.16 -10.67
C ALA A 235 10.33 15.94 -9.98
N LYS A 236 9.59 16.24 -8.93
CA LYS A 236 8.84 15.28 -8.13
C LYS A 236 7.38 15.38 -8.50
N TYR A 237 6.77 14.24 -8.77
CA TYR A 237 5.41 14.11 -9.27
C TYR A 237 4.58 13.29 -8.30
N ARG A 238 3.28 13.58 -8.26
CA ARG A 238 2.26 12.76 -7.62
C ARG A 238 1.17 12.45 -8.64
N LEU A 239 0.86 11.17 -8.81
CA LEU A 239 -0.24 10.75 -9.66
C LEU A 239 -1.50 10.59 -8.82
N GLU A 240 -2.59 11.18 -9.29
CA GLU A 240 -3.94 10.90 -8.80
C GLU A 240 -4.74 10.25 -9.94
N ILE A 241 -5.48 9.19 -9.65
CA ILE A 241 -6.46 8.62 -10.59
C ILE A 241 -7.83 8.57 -9.92
N GLU A 242 -8.86 8.69 -10.73
CA GLU A 242 -10.24 8.53 -10.30
C GLU A 242 -10.85 7.33 -11.03
N ASN A 243 -11.62 6.53 -10.30
CA ASN A 243 -12.42 5.49 -10.93
C ASN A 243 -13.83 5.99 -11.28
N SER A 244 -14.58 5.21 -12.06
CA SER A 244 -15.92 5.57 -12.56
C SER A 244 -16.98 5.77 -11.48
N ILE A 245 -16.69 5.44 -10.22
CA ILE A 245 -17.58 5.65 -9.07
C ILE A 245 -17.15 6.84 -8.18
N GLY A 246 -16.11 7.56 -8.57
CA GLY A 246 -15.64 8.78 -7.90
C GLY A 246 -14.60 8.57 -6.78
N ASN A 247 -14.01 7.37 -6.65
CA ASN A 247 -12.92 7.16 -5.70
C ASN A 247 -11.62 7.69 -6.30
N VAL A 248 -10.93 8.54 -5.53
CA VAL A 248 -9.60 9.08 -5.89
C VAL A 248 -8.50 8.26 -5.20
N TYR A 249 -7.50 7.86 -5.96
CA TYR A 249 -6.33 7.13 -5.48
C TYR A 249 -5.06 7.89 -5.84
N SER A 250 -4.23 8.18 -4.83
CA SER A 250 -2.97 8.90 -5.02
C SER A 250 -1.77 7.97 -4.89
N SER A 251 -0.79 8.14 -5.77
CA SER A 251 0.54 7.55 -5.61
C SER A 251 1.31 8.25 -4.50
N ARG A 252 2.39 7.61 -4.03
CA ARG A 252 3.46 8.36 -3.36
C ARG A 252 4.14 9.27 -4.37
N SER A 253 4.69 10.37 -3.87
CA SER A 253 5.54 11.25 -4.66
C SER A 253 6.75 10.49 -5.20
N PHE A 254 7.13 10.75 -6.44
CA PHE A 254 8.28 10.12 -7.09
C PHE A 254 9.01 11.13 -7.97
N SER A 255 10.33 11.04 -8.03
CA SER A 255 11.15 11.80 -8.99
C SER A 255 11.41 10.96 -10.23
N MET A 256 11.66 11.61 -11.37
CA MET A 256 12.15 10.87 -12.52
C MET A 256 13.65 10.58 -12.32
N GLU A 257 14.06 9.35 -12.59
CA GLU A 257 15.48 9.04 -12.74
C GLU A 257 15.72 8.82 -14.23
N THR A 258 16.75 9.45 -14.79
CA THR A 258 17.18 9.14 -16.15
C THR A 258 17.63 7.69 -16.20
N PRO A 259 17.11 6.86 -17.13
CA PRO A 259 17.73 5.57 -17.40
C PRO A 259 19.18 5.83 -17.86
N LEU A 260 20.14 5.30 -17.10
CA LEU A 260 21.57 5.33 -17.43
C LEU A 260 21.87 4.62 -18.76
#